data_AF-A0A839X1M8-F1
#
_entry.id   AF-A0A839X1M8-F1
#
_cell.length_a   1.000
_cell.length_b   1.000
_cell.length_c   1.000
_cell.angle_alpha   90.00
_cell.angle_beta   90.00
_cell.angle_gamma   90.00
#
_symmetry.space_group_name_H-M   'P 1'
#
loop_
_entity.id
_entity.type
_entity.pdbx_description
1 polymer ?
#
loop_
_entity_poly.entity_id
_entity_poly.type
_entity_poly.pdbx_seq_one_letter_code
_entity_poly.pdbx_strand_id
1 'polypeptide(L)'
;MRVDRLNPRTWLIGAVAAWALLFLVLTLAGLGGRIGQREDEGDPSAVTAPAMPDVAPQPPLSQYGEIAARPLFSADRKPHPFFIDPQDEGGEAAPGFDFVLTSVLLTPDFAMAILQPSGGGESIRLRIGEAPPTTPGWVLGSVDARSVVFNGPEGPRTLELRVFDGTGGQPPTPMTTPVAQDRAVQMPLRRPPPATDPPPPDIPQAGDAGRAQARNAARNRAPSGGAQTAGNDVAATAEAQVEAIRRRIEERRARLRQEQQQQQQQPARPSPAPQPSPTPVQDP
;
A
#
# COMPACT_ATOMS: atom_id res chain seq x y z
N MET A 1 27.53 71.53 -7.88
CA MET A 1 26.32 71.15 -7.10
C MET A 1 26.78 70.78 -5.69
N ARG A 2 26.18 71.36 -4.64
CA ARG A 2 26.64 71.22 -3.25
C ARG A 2 26.23 69.85 -2.70
N VAL A 3 27.21 68.98 -2.46
CA VAL A 3 27.02 67.60 -1.97
C VAL A 3 26.77 67.54 -0.46
N ASP A 4 26.96 68.66 0.26
CA ASP A 4 26.95 68.73 1.73
C ASP A 4 25.55 68.80 2.39
N ARG A 5 24.46 68.62 1.63
CA ARG A 5 23.07 68.67 2.16
C ARG A 5 22.31 67.34 2.07
N LEU A 6 22.95 66.26 1.65
CA LEU A 6 22.30 64.96 1.53
C LEU A 6 22.16 64.31 2.91
N ASN A 7 20.91 64.07 3.33
CA ASN A 7 20.56 63.37 4.55
C ASN A 7 21.24 61.98 4.56
N PRO A 8 21.78 61.46 5.69
CA PRO A 8 22.44 60.15 5.75
C PRO A 8 21.62 59.03 5.10
N ARG A 9 20.28 59.10 5.18
CA ARG A 9 19.38 58.16 4.51
C ARG A 9 19.48 58.19 2.98
N THR A 10 19.64 59.38 2.38
CA THR A 10 19.84 59.52 0.92
C THR A 10 21.21 59.01 0.48
N TRP A 11 22.22 59.11 1.35
CA TRP A 11 23.54 58.54 1.09
C TRP A 11 23.50 57.00 1.13
N LEU A 12 22.77 56.44 2.09
CA LEU A 12 22.55 54.99 2.20
C LEU A 12 21.77 54.44 1.01
N ILE A 13 20.70 55.13 0.58
CA ILE A 13 19.95 54.75 -0.63
C ILE A 13 20.83 54.86 -1.88
N GLY A 14 21.65 55.92 -1.97
CA GLY A 14 22.61 56.08 -3.07
C GLY A 14 23.66 54.96 -3.12
N ALA A 15 24.19 54.56 -1.96
CA ALA A 15 25.14 53.46 -1.85
C ALA A 15 24.53 52.11 -2.27
N VAL A 16 23.31 51.82 -1.82
CA VAL A 16 22.58 50.60 -2.21
C VAL A 16 22.24 50.61 -3.70
N ALA A 17 21.81 51.75 -4.24
CA ALA A 17 21.53 51.88 -5.68
C ALA A 17 22.79 51.69 -6.53
N ALA A 18 23.94 52.24 -6.11
CA ALA A 18 25.22 52.01 -6.76
C ALA A 18 25.63 50.53 -6.71
N TRP A 19 25.43 49.84 -5.58
CA TRP A 19 25.69 48.41 -5.44
C TRP A 19 24.79 47.56 -6.34
N ALA A 20 23.49 47.87 -6.40
CA ALA A 20 22.55 47.19 -7.28
C ALA A 20 22.93 47.35 -8.75
N LEU A 21 23.33 48.57 -9.16
CA LEU A 21 23.77 48.84 -10.53
C LEU A 21 25.08 48.11 -10.87
N LEU A 22 26.00 48.00 -9.91
CA LEU A 22 27.22 47.22 -10.07
C LEU A 22 26.91 45.73 -10.29
N PHE A 23 26.03 45.13 -9.49
CA PHE A 23 25.62 43.74 -9.72
C PHE A 23 24.90 43.56 -11.05
N LEU A 24 24.06 44.52 -11.45
CA LEU A 24 23.40 44.50 -12.75
C LEU A 24 24.41 44.52 -13.90
N VAL A 25 25.45 45.35 -13.82
CA VAL A 25 26.53 45.36 -14.81
C VAL A 25 27.28 44.03 -14.80
N LEU A 26 27.55 43.47 -13.62
CA LEU A 26 28.24 42.19 -13.48
C LEU A 26 27.41 41.03 -14.07
N THR A 27 26.09 41.00 -13.86
CA THR A 27 25.21 39.98 -14.45
C THR A 27 25.11 40.13 -15.97
N LEU A 28 24.99 41.36 -16.49
CA LEU A 28 25.06 41.61 -17.94
C LEU A 28 26.43 41.23 -18.53
N ALA A 29 27.51 41.40 -17.77
CA ALA A 29 28.86 40.96 -18.15
C ALA A 29 29.06 39.43 -18.06
N GLY A 30 28.02 38.68 -17.68
CA GLY A 30 28.04 37.21 -17.68
C GLY A 30 28.32 36.58 -16.33
N LEU A 31 28.23 37.31 -15.22
CA LEU A 31 28.19 36.71 -13.87
C LEU A 31 26.93 35.83 -13.76
N GLY A 32 27.10 34.52 -13.91
CA GLY A 32 26.03 33.52 -13.91
C GLY A 32 25.63 32.97 -15.28
N GLY A 33 26.17 33.49 -16.39
CA GLY A 33 25.87 33.03 -17.75
C GLY A 33 26.61 31.75 -18.17
N ARG A 34 27.60 31.33 -17.37
CA ARG A 34 28.40 30.13 -17.59
C ARG A 34 27.99 29.04 -16.60
N ILE A 35 26.78 28.53 -16.76
CA ILE A 35 26.30 27.32 -16.08
C ILE A 35 26.79 26.14 -16.93
N GLY A 36 28.04 25.73 -16.68
CA GLY A 36 28.67 24.51 -17.18
C GLY A 36 28.22 24.01 -18.55
N GLN A 37 28.60 24.70 -19.63
CA GLN A 37 28.92 23.91 -20.83
C GLN A 37 30.21 23.19 -20.50
N ARG A 38 30.06 21.90 -20.16
CA ARG A 38 31.19 20.99 -19.99
C ARG A 38 31.98 21.04 -21.29
N GLU A 39 33.20 21.56 -21.22
CA GLU A 39 34.15 21.51 -22.32
C GLU A 39 34.30 20.03 -22.68
N ASP A 40 33.80 19.65 -23.86
CA ASP A 40 33.99 18.33 -24.47
C ASP A 40 35.43 18.21 -25.00
N GLU A 41 36.38 18.78 -24.26
CA GLU A 41 37.80 18.74 -24.57
C GLU A 41 38.35 17.47 -23.93
N GLY A 42 38.04 16.34 -24.56
CA GLY A 42 38.85 15.13 -24.53
C GLY A 42 39.45 14.72 -23.18
N ASP A 43 38.63 14.50 -22.16
CA ASP A 43 39.04 13.68 -21.02
C ASP A 43 39.30 12.25 -21.54
N PRO A 44 40.55 11.73 -21.56
CA PRO A 44 40.80 10.37 -22.05
C PRO A 44 40.29 9.30 -21.07
N SER A 45 39.80 9.74 -19.91
CA SER A 45 39.15 8.93 -18.87
C SER A 45 37.63 9.11 -18.80
N ALA A 46 37.02 9.84 -19.75
CA ALA A 46 35.58 9.85 -19.88
C ALA A 46 35.11 8.42 -20.19
N VAL A 47 34.49 7.78 -19.20
CA VAL A 47 33.82 6.49 -19.36
C VAL A 47 32.90 6.64 -20.57
N THR A 48 33.23 5.95 -21.66
CA THR A 48 32.41 5.93 -22.87
C THR A 48 31.01 5.52 -22.46
N ALA A 49 30.06 6.46 -22.56
CA ALA A 49 28.66 6.12 -22.38
C ALA A 49 28.35 4.98 -23.36
N PRO A 50 27.67 3.91 -22.91
CA PRO A 50 27.31 2.83 -23.81
C PRO A 50 26.57 3.44 -25.00
N ALA A 51 27.01 3.09 -26.21
CA ALA A 51 26.38 3.56 -27.43
C ALA A 51 24.88 3.30 -27.34
N MET A 52 24.08 4.33 -27.60
CA MET A 52 22.63 4.15 -27.67
C MET A 52 22.35 3.03 -28.68
N PRO A 53 21.56 2.01 -28.30
CA PRO A 53 21.19 0.97 -29.23
C PRO A 53 20.48 1.60 -30.43
N ASP A 54 20.75 1.06 -31.61
CA ASP A 54 20.09 1.50 -32.83
C ASP A 54 18.58 1.37 -32.65
N VAL A 55 17.85 2.48 -32.86
CA VAL A 55 16.41 2.51 -32.65
C VAL A 55 15.79 1.72 -33.79
N ALA A 56 15.24 0.56 -33.46
CA ALA A 56 14.53 -0.25 -34.45
C ALA A 56 13.45 0.60 -35.16
N PRO A 57 13.27 0.42 -36.48
CA PRO A 57 12.27 1.16 -37.22
C PRO A 57 10.89 0.95 -36.59
N GLN A 58 10.16 2.06 -36.40
CA GLN A 58 8.84 2.04 -35.79
C GLN A 58 7.91 1.14 -36.61
N PRO A 59 7.16 0.23 -35.96
CA PRO A 59 6.24 -0.64 -36.69
C PRO A 59 5.08 0.16 -37.31
N PRO A 60 4.44 -0.37 -38.37
CA PRO A 60 3.33 0.29 -39.03
C PRO A 60 2.11 0.44 -38.10
N LEU A 61 1.38 1.55 -38.22
CA LEU A 61 0.23 1.89 -37.36
C LEU A 61 -0.87 0.81 -37.34
N SER A 62 -0.99 0.01 -38.40
CA SER A 62 -1.94 -1.10 -38.49
C SER A 62 -1.71 -2.18 -37.42
N GLN A 63 -0.47 -2.36 -36.93
CA GLN A 63 -0.17 -3.32 -35.86
C GLN A 63 -0.78 -2.92 -34.51
N TYR A 64 -1.15 -1.65 -34.33
CA TYR A 64 -1.77 -1.16 -33.10
C TYR A 64 -3.30 -1.25 -33.10
N GLY A 65 -3.92 -1.77 -34.17
CA GLY A 65 -5.37 -1.90 -34.28
C GLY A 65 -6.00 -2.79 -33.20
N GLU A 66 -5.28 -3.82 -32.74
CA GLU A 66 -5.75 -4.72 -31.69
C GLU A 66 -5.87 -4.03 -30.32
N ILE A 67 -4.99 -3.07 -30.03
CA ILE A 67 -5.03 -2.25 -28.80
C ILE A 67 -6.25 -1.32 -28.83
N ALA A 68 -6.62 -0.82 -30.01
CA ALA A 68 -7.84 -0.04 -30.18
C ALA A 68 -9.11 -0.91 -30.04
N ALA A 69 -9.06 -2.17 -30.49
CA ALA A 69 -10.16 -3.12 -30.36
C ALA A 69 -10.32 -3.65 -28.93
N ARG A 70 -9.24 -3.72 -28.13
CA ARG A 70 -9.22 -4.18 -26.74
C ARG A 70 -8.49 -3.17 -25.84
N PRO A 71 -9.18 -2.09 -25.43
CA PRO A 71 -8.55 -1.08 -24.59
C PRO A 71 -8.22 -1.67 -23.21
N LEU A 72 -6.94 -1.55 -22.81
CA LEU A 72 -6.45 -2.00 -21.50
C LEU A 72 -7.00 -1.16 -20.33
N PHE A 73 -7.54 0.01 -20.65
CA PHE A 73 -8.11 0.93 -19.67
C PHE A 73 -9.58 1.18 -19.96
N SER A 74 -10.37 1.35 -18.89
CA SER A 74 -11.73 1.85 -19.02
C SER A 74 -11.70 3.25 -19.65
N ALA A 75 -12.65 3.53 -20.55
CA ALA A 75 -12.75 4.84 -21.20
C ALA A 75 -12.87 5.98 -20.18
N ASP A 76 -13.52 5.70 -19.05
CA ASP A 76 -13.73 6.64 -17.96
C ASP A 76 -12.52 6.79 -17.03
N ARG A 77 -11.43 6.01 -17.24
CA ARG A 77 -10.21 5.95 -16.40
C ARG A 77 -10.50 5.83 -14.90
N LYS A 78 -11.60 5.18 -14.56
CA LYS A 78 -12.03 4.96 -13.18
C LYS A 78 -11.78 3.51 -12.78
N PRO A 79 -11.40 3.24 -11.52
CA PRO A 79 -11.37 1.89 -10.99
C PRO A 79 -12.77 1.29 -11.11
N HIS A 80 -12.90 0.21 -11.87
CA HIS A 80 -14.13 -0.56 -11.92
C HIS A 80 -14.00 -1.71 -10.91
N PRO A 81 -15.06 -2.04 -10.15
CA PRO A 81 -15.09 -3.27 -9.38
C PRO A 81 -14.97 -4.43 -10.37
N PHE A 82 -13.86 -5.16 -10.30
CA PHE A 82 -13.69 -6.39 -11.06
C PHE A 82 -14.13 -7.56 -10.18
N PHE A 83 -14.95 -8.44 -10.75
CA PHE A 83 -15.28 -9.72 -10.16
C PHE A 83 -14.40 -10.74 -10.85
N ILE A 84 -13.59 -11.45 -10.08
CA ILE A 84 -12.91 -12.63 -10.57
C ILE A 84 -13.99 -13.70 -10.64
N ASP A 85 -14.51 -13.95 -11.84
CA ASP A 85 -15.35 -15.10 -12.08
C ASP A 85 -14.40 -16.31 -12.12
N PRO A 86 -14.45 -17.25 -11.17
CA PRO A 86 -13.53 -18.39 -11.09
C PRO A 86 -13.67 -19.35 -12.29
N GLN A 87 -14.54 -19.05 -13.26
CA GLN A 87 -14.80 -19.86 -14.43
C GLN A 87 -14.15 -19.32 -15.72
N ASP A 88 -13.65 -18.07 -15.73
CA ASP A 88 -12.95 -17.45 -16.87
C ASP A 88 -11.45 -17.19 -16.56
N GLU A 89 -10.86 -17.98 -15.65
CA GLU A 89 -9.41 -18.07 -15.53
C GLU A 89 -8.86 -18.91 -16.69
N GLY A 90 -8.31 -18.21 -17.69
CA GLY A 90 -7.38 -18.81 -18.63
C GLY A 90 -6.18 -19.38 -17.89
N GLY A 91 -6.24 -20.68 -17.60
CA GLY A 91 -5.19 -21.45 -16.97
C GLY A 91 -5.70 -22.16 -15.72
N GLU A 92 -6.29 -23.33 -15.92
CA GLU A 92 -6.60 -24.38 -14.95
C GLU A 92 -5.68 -24.36 -13.71
N ALA A 93 -6.05 -23.57 -12.70
CA ALA A 93 -5.46 -23.65 -11.38
C ALA A 93 -6.16 -24.80 -10.66
N ALA A 94 -5.56 -25.99 -10.79
CA ALA A 94 -6.01 -27.18 -10.10
C ALA A 94 -6.25 -26.92 -8.59
N PRO A 95 -7.34 -27.45 -8.02
CA PRO A 95 -7.72 -27.22 -6.64
C PRO A 95 -6.77 -27.97 -5.71
N GLY A 96 -5.92 -27.25 -4.95
CA GLY A 96 -5.17 -27.87 -3.86
C GLY A 96 -3.84 -27.26 -3.45
N PHE A 97 -3.39 -26.15 -4.03
CA PHE A 97 -2.13 -25.50 -3.63
C PHE A 97 -2.17 -23.99 -3.83
N ASP A 98 -2.76 -23.28 -2.86
CA ASP A 98 -3.00 -21.84 -2.91
C ASP A 98 -1.95 -21.06 -2.12
N PHE A 99 -0.69 -21.12 -2.57
CA PHE A 99 0.43 -20.37 -1.99
C PHE A 99 1.01 -19.37 -2.98
N VAL A 100 1.53 -18.27 -2.45
CA VAL A 100 2.26 -17.25 -3.19
C VAL A 100 3.69 -17.21 -2.69
N LEU A 101 4.66 -17.26 -3.61
CA LEU A 101 6.08 -17.10 -3.27
C LEU A 101 6.38 -15.62 -3.00
N THR A 102 6.80 -15.30 -1.78
CA THR A 102 7.08 -13.91 -1.37
C THR A 102 8.56 -13.61 -1.24
N SER A 103 9.39 -14.61 -0.97
CA SER A 103 10.84 -14.44 -0.92
C SER A 103 11.57 -15.77 -1.18
N VAL A 104 12.77 -15.66 -1.74
CA VAL A 104 13.71 -16.75 -1.94
C VAL A 104 15.04 -16.38 -1.31
N LEU A 105 15.58 -17.29 -0.50
CA LEU A 105 16.93 -17.22 0.03
C LEU A 105 17.75 -18.32 -0.64
N LEU A 106 18.72 -17.93 -1.46
CA LEU A 106 19.63 -18.83 -2.14
C LEU A 106 21.08 -18.44 -1.81
N THR A 107 21.78 -19.31 -1.11
CA THR A 107 23.23 -19.25 -0.85
C THR A 107 23.88 -20.56 -1.30
N PRO A 108 25.22 -20.63 -1.44
CA PRO A 108 25.89 -21.84 -1.94
C PRO A 108 25.56 -23.12 -1.15
N ASP A 109 25.39 -23.00 0.17
CA ASP A 109 25.15 -24.13 1.07
C ASP A 109 23.69 -24.21 1.56
N PHE A 110 22.83 -23.24 1.20
CA PHE A 110 21.50 -23.14 1.78
C PHE A 110 20.48 -22.51 0.83
N ALA A 111 19.34 -23.19 0.68
CA ALA A 111 18.22 -22.73 -0.12
C ALA A 111 16.90 -22.84 0.66
N MET A 112 16.12 -21.75 0.63
CA MET A 112 14.85 -21.62 1.35
C MET A 112 13.86 -20.78 0.56
N ALA A 113 12.61 -21.20 0.55
CA ALA A 113 11.48 -20.48 0.01
C ALA A 113 10.61 -19.95 1.15
N ILE A 114 10.12 -18.72 1.04
CA ILE A 114 9.13 -18.16 1.95
C ILE A 114 7.81 -18.03 1.19
N LEU A 115 6.81 -18.74 1.67
CA LEU A 115 5.48 -18.77 1.08
C LEU A 115 4.48 -18.08 1.96
N GLN A 116 3.48 -17.48 1.35
CA GLN A 116 2.32 -16.96 2.05
C GLN A 116 1.06 -17.62 1.49
N PRO A 117 0.13 -18.08 2.34
CA PRO A 117 -1.19 -18.52 1.87
C PRO A 117 -1.89 -17.40 1.10
N SER A 118 -2.56 -17.72 -0.01
CA SER A 118 -3.26 -16.74 -0.86
C SER A 118 -4.37 -15.98 -0.11
N GLY A 119 -5.00 -16.63 0.88
CA GLY A 119 -6.00 -16.04 1.77
C GLY A 119 -5.44 -15.05 2.81
N GLY A 120 -4.13 -14.77 2.77
CA GLY A 120 -3.43 -13.99 3.79
C GLY A 120 -3.16 -14.82 5.04
N GLY A 121 -2.08 -14.48 5.76
CA GLY A 121 -1.68 -15.22 6.95
C GLY A 121 -0.17 -15.21 7.17
N GLU A 122 0.26 -16.06 8.09
CA GLU A 122 1.65 -16.25 8.47
C GLU A 122 2.49 -16.79 7.30
N SER A 123 3.71 -16.27 7.17
CA SER A 123 4.66 -16.73 6.17
C SER A 123 5.27 -18.06 6.59
N ILE A 124 5.17 -19.07 5.73
CA ILE A 124 5.74 -20.40 5.92
C ILE A 124 7.14 -20.41 5.28
N ARG A 125 8.14 -20.88 6.00
CA ARG A 125 9.51 -21.02 5.51
C ARG A 125 9.78 -22.48 5.21
N LEU A 126 10.17 -22.81 3.98
CA LEU A 126 10.43 -24.17 3.54
C LEU A 126 11.85 -24.30 3.01
N ARG A 127 12.54 -25.35 3.43
CA ARG A 127 13.83 -25.76 2.85
C ARG A 127 13.61 -26.79 1.74
N ILE A 128 14.63 -27.00 0.90
CA ILE A 128 14.61 -28.09 -0.08
C ILE A 128 14.32 -29.42 0.65
N GLY A 129 13.35 -30.17 0.15
CA GLY A 129 12.88 -31.43 0.74
C GLY A 129 11.80 -31.27 1.82
N GLU A 130 11.40 -30.04 2.16
CA GLU A 130 10.36 -29.77 3.16
C GLU A 130 9.00 -29.52 2.48
N ALA A 131 7.92 -29.90 3.17
CA ALA A 131 6.55 -29.70 2.72
C ALA A 131 5.84 -28.62 3.57
N PRO A 132 4.95 -27.81 2.98
CA PRO A 132 4.11 -26.89 3.74
C PRO A 132 3.28 -27.67 4.77
N PRO A 133 3.14 -27.18 6.02
CA PRO A 133 2.35 -27.84 7.07
C PRO A 133 0.86 -27.93 6.70
N THR A 134 0.40 -27.02 5.86
CA THR A 134 -0.95 -26.93 5.31
C THR A 134 -1.20 -27.90 4.15
N THR A 135 -0.15 -28.41 3.50
CA THR A 135 -0.28 -29.36 2.37
C THR A 135 0.93 -30.30 2.30
N PRO A 136 0.97 -31.36 3.13
CA PRO A 136 2.16 -32.23 3.27
C PRO A 136 2.52 -33.04 2.02
N GLY A 137 1.65 -33.08 1.00
CA GLY A 137 1.90 -33.75 -0.26
C GLY A 137 2.79 -32.97 -1.24
N TRP A 138 3.06 -31.70 -0.99
CA TRP A 138 3.87 -30.85 -1.87
C TRP A 138 5.24 -30.62 -1.25
N VAL A 139 6.29 -31.17 -1.85
CA VAL A 139 7.66 -31.04 -1.35
C VAL A 139 8.43 -30.03 -2.18
N LEU A 140 9.16 -29.12 -1.55
CA LEU A 140 10.03 -28.19 -2.25
C LEU A 140 11.19 -28.94 -2.92
N GLY A 141 11.18 -29.02 -4.26
CA GLY A 141 12.16 -29.77 -5.04
C GLY A 141 13.40 -28.96 -5.38
N SER A 142 13.21 -27.80 -6.02
CA SER A 142 14.30 -26.89 -6.38
C SER A 142 13.94 -25.43 -6.09
N VAL A 143 14.99 -24.64 -5.83
CA VAL A 143 14.90 -23.20 -5.58
C VAL A 143 15.83 -22.50 -6.56
N ASP A 144 15.25 -21.65 -7.40
CA ASP A 144 15.95 -20.79 -8.36
C ASP A 144 15.92 -19.34 -7.88
N ALA A 145 16.69 -18.46 -8.56
CA ALA A 145 16.82 -17.06 -8.18
C ALA A 145 15.49 -16.28 -8.08
N ARG A 146 14.44 -16.71 -8.78
CA ARG A 146 13.12 -16.04 -8.82
C ARG A 146 11.92 -16.99 -8.86
N SER A 147 12.16 -18.29 -8.72
CA SER A 147 11.14 -19.33 -8.86
C SER A 147 11.48 -20.52 -7.98
N VAL A 148 10.48 -21.32 -7.65
CA VAL A 148 10.66 -22.57 -6.92
C VAL A 148 9.82 -23.66 -7.55
N VAL A 149 10.33 -24.88 -7.60
CA VAL A 149 9.59 -26.03 -8.13
C VAL A 149 9.19 -26.93 -6.97
N PHE A 150 7.88 -27.15 -6.81
CA PHE A 150 7.32 -28.10 -5.87
C PHE A 150 6.98 -29.41 -6.57
N ASN A 151 7.35 -30.53 -5.98
CA ASN A 151 6.94 -31.85 -6.41
C ASN A 151 5.72 -32.27 -5.60
N GLY A 152 4.55 -32.32 -6.25
CA GLY A 152 3.29 -32.75 -5.64
C GLY A 152 2.75 -34.05 -6.23
N PRO A 153 1.66 -34.59 -5.66
CA PRO A 153 0.96 -35.75 -6.21
C PRO A 153 0.38 -35.51 -7.61
N GLU A 154 0.18 -34.25 -8.00
CA GLU A 154 -0.27 -33.86 -9.35
C GLU A 154 0.88 -33.53 -10.32
N GLY A 155 2.14 -33.66 -9.88
CA GLY A 155 3.32 -33.37 -10.68
C GLY A 155 4.10 -32.13 -10.22
N PRO A 156 5.15 -31.74 -10.97
CA PRO A 156 5.96 -30.57 -10.63
C PRO A 156 5.20 -29.27 -10.90
N ARG A 157 5.05 -28.42 -9.88
CA ARG A 157 4.44 -27.09 -9.98
C ARG A 157 5.47 -26.00 -9.70
N THR A 158 5.64 -25.10 -10.66
CA THR A 158 6.56 -23.97 -10.53
C THR A 158 5.82 -22.76 -9.97
N LEU A 159 6.37 -22.17 -8.91
CA LEU A 159 5.83 -20.96 -8.27
C LEU A 159 6.83 -19.81 -8.45
N GLU A 160 6.37 -18.70 -9.02
CA GLU A 160 7.20 -17.53 -9.29
C GLU A 160 7.12 -16.49 -8.17
N LEU A 161 8.23 -15.79 -7.95
CA LEU A 161 8.34 -14.76 -6.93
C LEU A 161 7.42 -13.60 -7.29
N ARG A 162 6.52 -13.23 -6.38
CA ARG A 162 5.64 -12.07 -6.58
C ARG A 162 6.50 -10.80 -6.68
N VAL A 163 6.52 -10.20 -7.86
CA VAL A 163 7.16 -8.90 -8.08
C VAL A 163 6.27 -7.83 -7.47
N PHE A 164 6.74 -7.24 -6.37
CA PHE A 164 6.09 -6.09 -5.77
C PHE A 164 6.36 -4.87 -6.66
N ASP A 165 5.30 -4.29 -7.22
CA ASP A 165 5.30 -3.21 -8.22
C ASP A 165 5.49 -1.81 -7.62
N GLY A 166 5.83 -1.71 -6.33
CA GLY A 166 6.06 -0.43 -5.64
C GLY A 166 4.77 0.31 -5.28
N THR A 167 3.60 -0.22 -5.61
CA THR A 167 2.31 0.41 -5.35
C THR A 167 1.65 -0.17 -4.08
N GLY A 168 2.23 0.12 -2.91
CA GLY A 168 1.49 0.01 -1.63
C GLY A 168 2.25 -0.52 -0.41
N GLY A 169 2.62 0.36 0.50
CA GLY A 169 3.07 -0.02 1.84
C GLY A 169 3.43 1.18 2.69
N GLN A 170 2.96 1.20 3.93
CA GLN A 170 3.26 2.21 4.95
C GLN A 170 4.77 2.54 4.95
N PRO A 171 5.17 3.84 5.03
CA PRO A 171 6.59 4.20 5.10
C PRO A 171 7.31 3.43 6.22
N PRO A 172 8.56 3.00 6.00
CA PRO A 172 9.35 2.31 7.02
C PRO A 172 9.31 3.09 8.33
N THR A 173 8.88 2.45 9.41
CA THR A 173 8.91 3.04 10.74
C THR A 173 10.36 3.49 11.01
N PRO A 174 10.64 4.81 11.13
CA PRO A 174 12.00 5.26 11.40
C PRO A 174 12.41 4.71 12.76
N MET A 175 13.48 3.93 12.80
CA MET A 175 14.09 3.49 14.06
C MET A 175 14.67 4.72 14.73
N THR A 176 14.03 5.21 15.80
CA THR A 176 14.62 6.24 16.64
C THR A 176 15.77 5.61 17.42
N THR A 177 17.00 6.07 17.19
CA THR A 177 18.14 5.76 18.06
C THR A 177 17.87 6.38 19.44
N PRO A 178 18.02 5.65 20.55
CA PRO A 178 17.83 6.22 21.88
C PRO A 178 19.01 7.17 22.16
N VAL A 179 18.75 8.47 22.09
CA VAL A 179 19.66 9.48 22.66
C VAL A 179 19.59 9.34 24.17
N ALA A 180 20.77 9.12 24.76
CA ALA A 180 20.98 9.09 26.19
C ALA A 180 20.45 10.38 26.84
N GLN A 181 19.71 10.21 27.92
CA GLN A 181 19.21 11.29 28.76
C GLN A 181 20.39 12.06 29.35
N ASP A 182 20.59 13.30 28.90
CA ASP A 182 21.29 14.30 29.70
C ASP A 182 20.30 15.32 30.25
N ARG A 183 20.26 15.34 31.59
CA ARG A 183 19.45 16.22 32.41
C ARG A 183 19.98 17.65 32.25
N ALA A 184 19.25 18.51 31.55
CA ALA A 184 19.46 19.95 31.61
C ALA A 184 18.12 20.70 31.82
N VAL A 185 17.93 21.11 33.07
CA VAL A 185 17.24 22.30 33.60
C VAL A 185 16.07 22.89 32.77
N GLN A 186 14.89 22.84 33.41
CA GLN A 186 13.66 23.50 32.99
C GLN A 186 13.80 25.04 32.97
N MET A 187 13.36 25.66 31.88
CA MET A 187 13.04 27.09 31.81
C MET A 187 11.74 27.26 31.01
N PRO A 188 10.69 27.93 31.53
CA PRO A 188 9.44 28.07 30.81
C PRO A 188 9.52 29.29 29.88
N LEU A 189 9.78 29.06 28.58
CA LEU A 189 9.52 30.08 27.56
C LEU A 189 8.08 30.00 27.07
N ARG A 190 7.46 31.18 27.03
CA ARG A 190 6.06 31.46 26.73
C ARG A 190 5.67 31.02 25.32
N ARG A 191 4.48 30.44 25.19
CA ARG A 191 3.81 30.08 23.94
C ARG A 191 3.31 31.36 23.23
N PRO A 192 3.60 31.59 21.93
CA PRO A 192 2.89 32.60 21.15
C PRO A 192 1.49 32.09 20.74
N PRO A 193 0.50 32.97 20.56
CA PRO A 193 -0.86 32.59 20.14
C PRO A 193 -0.92 32.16 18.66
N PRO A 194 -1.91 31.34 18.27
CA PRO A 194 -2.12 30.96 16.87
C PRO A 194 -2.64 32.16 16.06
N ALA A 195 -2.10 32.33 14.85
CA ALA A 195 -2.59 33.27 13.85
C ALA A 195 -3.91 32.79 13.24
N THR A 196 -4.85 33.72 13.07
CA THR A 196 -6.11 33.57 12.35
C THR A 196 -5.86 33.60 10.84
N ASP A 197 -6.37 32.62 10.10
CA ASP A 197 -6.39 32.61 8.64
C ASP A 197 -7.36 33.67 8.06
N PRO A 198 -7.04 34.30 6.92
CA PRO A 198 -7.95 35.20 6.21
C PRO A 198 -8.95 34.44 5.30
N PRO A 199 -10.15 35.02 5.03
CA PRO A 199 -11.14 34.42 4.14
C PRO A 199 -10.74 34.54 2.64
N PRO A 200 -11.21 33.62 1.78
CA PRO A 200 -10.95 33.68 0.34
C PRO A 200 -11.77 34.77 -0.39
N PRO A 201 -11.27 35.30 -1.51
CA PRO A 201 -11.97 36.32 -2.31
C PRO A 201 -13.06 35.72 -3.22
N ASP A 202 -14.17 36.45 -3.33
CA ASP A 202 -15.28 36.19 -4.25
C ASP A 202 -14.88 36.42 -5.71
N ILE A 203 -15.19 35.46 -6.58
CA ILE A 203 -15.08 35.57 -8.04
C ILE A 203 -16.51 35.55 -8.62
N PRO A 204 -16.97 36.55 -9.38
CA PRO A 204 -18.28 36.52 -9.99
C PRO A 204 -18.24 35.74 -11.31
N GLN A 205 -18.86 34.56 -11.36
CA GLN A 205 -19.06 33.81 -12.60
C GLN A 205 -20.47 34.05 -13.15
N ALA A 206 -20.52 34.85 -14.21
CA ALA A 206 -21.68 35.01 -15.08
C ALA A 206 -21.81 33.81 -16.02
N GLY A 207 -23.06 33.36 -16.20
CA GLY A 207 -23.50 32.60 -17.38
C GLY A 207 -23.67 31.09 -17.21
N ASP A 208 -24.88 30.65 -16.86
CA ASP A 208 -25.54 29.51 -17.54
C ASP A 208 -27.05 29.42 -17.18
N ALA A 209 -27.81 30.44 -17.58
CA ALA A 209 -29.26 30.43 -17.53
C ALA A 209 -29.84 29.63 -18.71
N GLY A 210 -29.65 28.30 -18.70
CA GLY A 210 -30.15 27.43 -19.77
C GLY A 210 -30.60 26.03 -19.35
N ARG A 211 -30.12 25.49 -18.22
CA ARG A 211 -30.33 24.06 -17.90
C ARG A 211 -31.23 23.78 -16.69
N ALA A 212 -31.74 24.82 -16.04
CA ALA A 212 -32.66 24.71 -14.90
C ALA A 212 -34.14 24.54 -15.32
N GLN A 213 -34.53 25.02 -16.51
CA GLN A 213 -35.94 25.02 -16.91
C GLN A 213 -36.42 23.67 -17.48
N ALA A 214 -35.53 22.88 -18.08
CA ALA A 214 -35.88 21.56 -18.63
C ALA A 214 -36.11 20.47 -17.55
N ARG A 215 -35.58 20.64 -16.33
CA ARG A 215 -35.78 19.67 -15.23
C ARG A 215 -37.10 19.87 -14.47
N ASN A 216 -37.69 21.06 -14.54
CA ASN A 216 -38.95 21.35 -13.85
C ASN A 216 -40.20 21.00 -14.69
N ALA A 217 -40.11 20.97 -16.02
CA ALA A 217 -41.24 20.60 -16.87
C ALA A 217 -41.56 19.09 -16.88
N ALA A 218 -40.58 18.23 -16.58
CA ALA A 218 -40.78 16.78 -16.54
C ALA A 218 -41.34 16.24 -15.21
N ARG A 219 -41.47 17.09 -14.17
CA ARG A 219 -41.87 16.66 -12.82
C ARG A 219 -43.35 16.88 -12.49
N ASN A 220 -44.11 17.56 -13.35
CA ASN A 220 -45.51 17.96 -13.08
C ASN A 220 -46.59 17.27 -13.93
N ARG A 221 -46.35 16.05 -14.43
CA ARG A 221 -47.41 15.22 -15.04
C ARG A 221 -47.62 13.94 -14.21
N ALA A 222 -48.69 13.93 -13.42
CA ALA A 222 -49.24 12.81 -12.64
C ALA A 222 -49.62 11.59 -13.55
N PRO A 223 -49.89 10.35 -13.06
CA PRO A 223 -50.50 10.06 -11.74
C PRO A 223 -50.01 8.82 -10.94
N SER A 224 -50.28 8.88 -9.63
CA SER A 224 -50.66 7.78 -8.72
C SER A 224 -49.69 6.61 -8.43
N GLY A 225 -49.25 6.52 -7.17
CA GLY A 225 -48.91 5.26 -6.51
C GLY A 225 -47.53 5.20 -5.84
N GLY A 226 -47.50 5.32 -4.51
CA GLY A 226 -46.49 4.72 -3.61
C GLY A 226 -45.06 5.23 -3.66
N ALA A 227 -44.69 6.17 -2.76
CA ALA A 227 -43.29 6.40 -2.38
C ALA A 227 -43.17 7.12 -1.02
N GLN A 228 -43.87 6.60 -0.01
CA GLN A 228 -43.63 6.92 1.41
C GLN A 228 -43.53 5.60 2.18
N THR A 229 -42.47 4.81 1.91
CA THR A 229 -42.26 3.53 2.64
C THR A 229 -40.79 3.13 2.75
N ALA A 230 -39.93 3.54 1.81
CA ALA A 230 -38.52 3.11 1.77
C ALA A 230 -37.63 3.51 2.98
N GLY A 231 -38.05 4.46 3.83
CA GLY A 231 -37.35 4.79 5.08
C GLY A 231 -37.75 3.92 6.27
N ASN A 232 -38.99 3.43 6.30
CA ASN A 232 -39.51 2.58 7.38
C ASN A 232 -39.13 1.11 7.18
N ASP A 233 -38.91 0.68 5.93
CA ASP A 233 -38.55 -0.71 5.60
C ASP A 233 -37.13 -1.08 6.07
N VAL A 234 -36.19 -0.11 6.08
CA VAL A 234 -34.81 -0.32 6.57
C VAL A 234 -34.76 -0.37 8.10
N ALA A 235 -35.63 0.39 8.77
CA ALA A 235 -35.75 0.34 10.23
C ALA A 235 -36.43 -0.95 10.69
N ALA A 236 -37.51 -1.37 10.03
CA ALA A 236 -38.23 -2.60 10.35
C ALA A 236 -37.38 -3.87 10.11
N THR A 237 -36.52 -3.86 9.09
CA THR A 237 -35.60 -4.98 8.80
C THR A 237 -34.43 -5.04 9.80
N ALA A 238 -33.94 -3.89 10.27
CA ALA A 238 -32.93 -3.84 11.33
C ALA A 238 -33.47 -4.35 12.68
N GLU A 239 -34.70 -3.99 13.05
CA GLU A 239 -35.34 -4.47 14.28
C GLU A 239 -35.57 -6.00 14.24
N ALA A 240 -36.05 -6.54 13.12
CA ALA A 240 -36.21 -7.98 12.93
C ALA A 240 -34.88 -8.75 13.04
N GLN A 241 -33.77 -8.14 12.59
CA GLN A 241 -32.45 -8.75 12.69
C GLN A 241 -31.91 -8.78 14.12
N VAL A 242 -32.21 -7.76 14.93
CA VAL A 242 -31.84 -7.72 16.36
C VAL A 242 -32.59 -8.81 17.15
N GLU A 243 -33.87 -9.05 16.87
CA GLU A 243 -34.64 -10.12 17.52
C GLU A 243 -34.13 -11.52 17.16
N ALA A 244 -33.74 -11.73 15.90
CA ALA A 244 -33.14 -12.99 15.45
C ALA A 244 -31.81 -13.27 16.19
N ILE A 245 -30.99 -12.24 16.42
CA ILE A 245 -29.74 -12.35 17.19
C ILE A 245 -30.04 -12.67 18.67
N ARG A 246 -31.04 -12.00 19.27
CA ARG A 246 -31.40 -12.23 20.68
C ARG A 246 -31.83 -13.67 20.93
N ARG A 247 -32.66 -14.25 20.04
CA ARG A 247 -33.08 -15.67 20.12
C ARG A 247 -31.89 -16.63 20.04
N ARG A 248 -30.96 -16.41 19.11
CA ARG A 248 -29.77 -17.26 18.95
C ARG A 248 -28.85 -17.23 20.17
N ILE A 249 -28.72 -16.08 20.84
CA ILE A 249 -27.90 -15.96 22.06
C ILE A 249 -28.57 -16.66 23.25
N GLU A 250 -29.88 -16.58 23.39
CA GLU A 250 -30.62 -17.28 24.45
C GLU A 250 -30.52 -18.80 24.34
N GLU A 251 -30.67 -19.36 23.14
CA GLU A 251 -30.51 -20.80 22.89
C GLU A 251 -29.08 -21.27 23.22
N ARG A 252 -28.07 -20.53 22.76
CA ARG A 252 -26.66 -20.83 23.08
C ARG A 252 -26.40 -20.76 24.58
N ARG A 253 -26.97 -19.78 25.28
CA ARG A 253 -26.81 -19.60 26.74
C ARG A 253 -27.53 -20.67 27.54
N ALA A 254 -28.65 -21.20 27.04
CA ALA A 254 -29.34 -22.34 27.65
C ALA A 254 -28.51 -23.62 27.53
N ARG A 255 -27.92 -23.88 26.35
CA ARG A 255 -26.99 -25.02 26.15
C ARG A 255 -25.78 -24.94 27.08
N LEU A 256 -25.13 -23.78 27.17
CA LEU A 256 -23.94 -23.61 28.02
C LEU A 256 -24.25 -23.82 29.51
N ARG A 257 -25.48 -23.47 29.97
CA ARG A 257 -25.92 -23.75 31.35
C ARG A 257 -26.10 -25.25 31.62
N GLN A 258 -26.52 -26.03 30.64
CA GLN A 258 -26.61 -27.50 30.78
C GLN A 258 -25.22 -28.13 30.85
N GLU A 259 -24.26 -27.64 30.04
CA GLU A 259 -22.87 -28.10 30.08
C GLU A 259 -22.19 -27.76 31.41
N GLN A 260 -22.42 -26.56 31.95
CA GLN A 260 -21.88 -26.19 33.28
C GLN A 260 -22.46 -27.04 34.42
N GLN A 261 -23.75 -27.41 34.35
CA GLN A 261 -24.35 -28.30 35.36
C GLN A 261 -23.84 -29.75 35.25
N GLN A 262 -23.58 -30.25 34.03
CA GLN A 262 -22.95 -31.56 33.84
C GLN A 262 -21.50 -31.59 34.33
N GLN A 263 -20.74 -30.49 34.16
CA GLN A 263 -19.39 -30.38 34.71
C GLN A 263 -19.37 -30.29 36.24
N GLN A 264 -20.35 -29.64 36.88
CA GLN A 264 -20.42 -29.58 38.35
C GLN A 264 -20.90 -30.88 39.01
N GLN A 265 -21.58 -31.77 38.27
CA GLN A 265 -22.04 -33.07 38.78
C GLN A 265 -21.06 -34.22 38.53
N GLN A 266 -19.87 -33.99 37.97
CA GLN A 266 -18.81 -34.99 37.98
C GLN A 266 -18.04 -34.91 39.31
N PRO A 267 -18.30 -35.81 40.29
CA PRO A 267 -17.44 -35.90 41.47
C PRO A 267 -16.02 -36.24 41.04
N ALA A 268 -15.05 -35.57 41.65
CA ALA A 268 -13.63 -35.75 41.44
C ALA A 268 -13.27 -37.24 41.42
N ARG A 269 -12.86 -37.76 40.25
CA ARG A 269 -12.17 -39.05 40.19
C ARG A 269 -10.83 -38.88 40.94
N PRO A 270 -10.54 -39.71 41.95
CA PRO A 270 -9.26 -39.65 42.63
C PRO A 270 -8.12 -39.98 41.65
N SER A 271 -7.11 -39.13 41.64
CA SER A 271 -5.88 -39.28 40.86
C SER A 271 -5.22 -40.64 41.11
N PRO A 272 -4.84 -41.40 40.07
CA PRO A 272 -3.91 -42.51 40.25
C PRO A 272 -2.51 -41.97 40.60
N ALA A 273 -1.89 -42.58 41.61
CA ALA A 273 -0.58 -42.25 42.14
C ALA A 273 0.55 -42.36 41.08
N PRO A 274 1.65 -41.57 41.22
CA PRO A 274 2.82 -41.69 40.35
C PRO A 274 3.55 -43.01 40.62
N GLN A 275 3.79 -43.79 39.56
CA GLN A 275 4.60 -45.01 39.60
C GLN A 275 6.08 -44.63 39.86
N PRO A 276 6.82 -45.38 40.72
CA PRO A 276 8.24 -45.15 40.94
C PRO A 276 9.10 -45.70 39.79
N SER A 277 10.15 -44.95 39.46
CA SER A 277 11.15 -45.20 38.41
C SER A 277 11.85 -46.56 38.51
N PRO A 278 12.25 -47.18 37.39
CA PRO A 278 13.05 -48.41 37.41
C PRO A 278 14.52 -48.12 37.77
N THR A 279 15.02 -48.90 38.74
CA THR A 279 16.42 -48.95 39.21
C THR A 279 17.35 -49.47 38.10
N PRO A 280 18.58 -48.94 37.94
CA PRO A 280 19.56 -49.54 37.04
C PRO A 280 20.15 -50.82 37.67
N VAL A 281 20.02 -51.94 36.96
CA VAL A 281 20.69 -53.20 37.29
C VAL A 281 22.17 -53.06 36.95
N GLN A 282 23.01 -53.23 37.96
CA GLN A 282 24.46 -53.27 37.88
C GLN A 282 24.85 -54.75 38.00
N ASP A 283 25.35 -55.34 36.92
CA ASP A 283 25.82 -56.74 36.90
C ASP A 283 27.36 -56.81 37.14
N PRO A 284 27.85 -57.94 37.69
CA PRO A 284 29.18 -58.10 38.30
C PRO A 284 30.35 -58.35 37.31
#